data_AF-A0A940VWD4-F1
#
_entry.id   AF-A0A940VWD4-F1
#
_cell.length_a   1.000
_cell.length_b   1.000
_cell.length_c   1.000
_cell.angle_alpha   90.00
_cell.angle_beta   90.00
_cell.angle_gamma   90.00
#
_symmetry.space_group_name_H-M   'P 1'
#
loop_
_entity.id
_entity.type
_entity.pdbx_description
1 polymer ?
#
loop_
_entity_poly.entity_id
_entity_poly.type
_entity_poly.pdbx_seq_one_letter_code
_entity_poly.pdbx_strand_id
1 'polypeptide(L)'
;MRKIILLVLVLLTIPAITLAAATPEPTKNVILFYRVPDAVIQCQNSSEDMVKGAQELEKELTNHYGKRFIVQGIQRVKQDNLSPADYQNMVKYHQSPFIIQIELKGQGQSVSYYQNAFGAQSTGFAPSTNVHLIEIIPNTNDNRFYQYDYGVQSYSAGTFAIGRDIYAAQKDPRKNAKNAIRGCFRDACIFDGSINKYANQAAYEKEINRFTGNFKPLSLGIEKTKTETNDKIEKFMTWCNADSSRKAYLVPLEMYSDSNLKIIYIDQFIKMGVYKE
;
A
#
# COMPACT_ATOMS: atom_id res chain seq x y z
N MET A 1 31.53 3.59 -45.61
CA MET A 1 30.12 3.17 -45.43
C MET A 1 29.85 2.38 -44.15
N ARG A 2 30.62 1.32 -43.81
CA ARG A 2 30.44 0.55 -42.55
C ARG A 2 30.48 1.38 -41.25
N LYS A 3 31.33 2.40 -41.18
CA LYS A 3 31.45 3.27 -39.98
C LYS A 3 30.26 4.23 -39.79
N ILE A 4 29.56 4.58 -40.87
CA ILE A 4 28.37 5.46 -40.81
C ILE A 4 27.14 4.63 -40.37
N ILE A 5 27.04 3.39 -40.85
CA ILE A 5 25.96 2.47 -40.45
C ILE A 5 26.03 2.13 -38.96
N LEU A 6 27.25 1.96 -38.40
CA LEU A 6 27.43 1.71 -36.97
C LEU A 6 27.03 2.92 -36.11
N LEU A 7 27.32 4.14 -36.57
CA LEU A 7 26.96 5.38 -35.86
C LEU A 7 25.44 5.60 -35.85
N VAL A 8 24.75 5.28 -36.95
CA VAL A 8 23.28 5.37 -37.05
C VAL A 8 22.60 4.30 -36.19
N LEU A 9 23.16 3.09 -36.11
CA LEU A 9 22.65 2.05 -35.20
C LEU A 9 22.80 2.43 -33.72
N VAL A 10 23.91 3.07 -33.34
CA VAL A 10 24.16 3.53 -31.96
C VAL A 10 23.25 4.71 -31.58
N LEU A 11 22.92 5.60 -32.52
CA LEU A 11 21.93 6.66 -32.30
C LEU A 11 20.50 6.13 -32.16
N LEU A 12 20.17 5.00 -32.81
CA LEU A 12 18.87 4.33 -32.67
C LEU A 12 18.72 3.51 -31.39
N THR A 13 19.81 3.23 -30.67
CA THR A 13 19.78 2.55 -29.35
C THR A 13 19.92 3.51 -28.18
N ILE A 14 19.88 4.83 -28.40
CA ILE A 14 19.60 5.76 -27.30
C ILE A 14 18.16 5.41 -26.89
N PRO A 15 17.94 4.81 -25.70
CA PRO A 15 16.60 4.43 -25.31
C PRO A 15 15.73 5.67 -25.39
N ALA A 16 14.53 5.51 -25.95
CA ALA A 16 13.45 6.43 -25.74
C ALA A 16 13.42 6.72 -24.24
N ILE A 17 13.87 7.92 -23.86
CA ILE A 17 13.64 8.47 -22.54
C ILE A 17 12.14 8.69 -22.55
N THR A 18 11.41 7.63 -22.21
CA THR A 18 10.04 7.76 -21.75
C THR A 18 10.13 8.83 -20.68
N LEU A 19 9.42 9.93 -20.91
CA LEU A 19 9.18 10.94 -19.90
C LEU A 19 8.37 10.25 -18.80
N ALA A 20 9.04 9.44 -17.99
CA ALA A 20 8.53 9.02 -16.71
C ALA A 20 8.18 10.31 -15.98
N ALA A 21 6.94 10.43 -15.52
CA ALA A 21 6.53 11.55 -14.70
C ALA A 21 7.59 11.74 -13.60
N ALA A 22 8.21 12.92 -13.56
CA ALA A 22 9.31 13.18 -12.64
C ALA A 22 8.83 12.89 -11.21
N THR A 23 9.49 11.95 -10.53
CA THR A 23 9.19 11.62 -9.14
C THR A 23 9.29 12.91 -8.31
N PRO A 24 8.26 13.26 -7.51
CA PRO A 24 8.30 14.47 -6.71
C PRO A 24 9.51 14.50 -5.78
N GLU A 25 10.22 15.63 -5.74
CA GLU A 25 11.37 15.78 -4.84
C GLU A 25 10.93 15.88 -3.36
N PRO A 26 11.75 15.39 -2.42
CA PRO A 26 11.49 15.55 -0.99
C PRO A 26 11.50 17.01 -0.57
N THR A 27 10.37 17.50 -0.05
CA THR A 27 10.21 18.90 0.40
C THR A 27 9.85 19.02 1.88
N LYS A 28 9.26 17.98 2.48
CA LYS A 28 8.79 18.01 3.87
C LYS A 28 9.87 17.48 4.82
N ASN A 29 10.18 18.27 5.85
CA ASN A 29 11.01 17.85 6.98
C ASN A 29 10.18 16.98 7.92
N VAL A 30 10.60 15.73 8.13
CA VAL A 30 9.84 14.78 8.95
C VAL A 30 10.68 14.12 10.03
N ILE A 31 10.02 13.80 11.15
CA ILE A 31 10.50 12.82 12.12
C ILE A 31 9.67 11.55 11.95
N LEU A 32 10.34 10.44 11.68
CA LEU A 32 9.68 9.15 11.50
C LEU A 32 9.42 8.50 12.85
N PHE A 33 8.16 8.17 13.13
CA PHE A 33 7.77 7.39 14.29
C PHE A 33 7.31 6.01 13.81
N TYR A 34 8.02 4.95 14.18
CA TYR A 34 7.61 3.61 13.76
C TYR A 34 6.97 2.84 14.92
N ARG A 35 5.81 2.25 14.63
CA ARG A 35 5.02 1.39 15.51
C ARG A 35 5.05 -0.02 14.95
N VAL A 36 5.78 -0.89 15.63
CA VAL A 36 5.98 -2.27 15.17
C VAL A 36 5.98 -3.24 16.34
N PRO A 37 5.39 -4.44 16.19
CA PRO A 37 5.54 -5.54 17.13
C PRO A 37 7.01 -5.90 17.34
N ASP A 38 7.36 -6.45 18.50
CA ASP A 38 8.74 -6.88 18.77
C ASP A 38 9.25 -7.91 17.76
N ALA A 39 8.38 -8.79 17.25
CA ALA A 39 8.71 -9.76 16.21
C ALA A 39 9.28 -9.12 14.93
N VAL A 40 8.81 -7.92 14.56
CA VAL A 40 9.31 -7.17 13.39
C VAL A 40 10.75 -6.72 13.59
N ILE A 41 11.17 -6.48 14.83
CA ILE A 41 12.54 -6.08 15.18
C ILE A 41 13.43 -7.30 15.36
N GLN A 42 12.94 -8.33 16.04
CA GLN A 42 13.67 -9.58 16.26
C GLN A 42 14.11 -10.20 14.93
N CYS A 43 13.25 -10.18 13.91
CA CYS A 43 13.58 -10.79 12.62
C CYS A 43 14.64 -10.04 11.81
N GLN A 44 15.03 -8.83 12.21
CA GLN A 44 15.97 -8.02 11.42
C GLN A 44 17.39 -8.56 11.47
N ASN A 45 17.85 -9.05 12.62
CA ASN A 45 19.19 -9.63 12.73
C ASN A 45 19.14 -11.11 13.11
N SER A 46 20.25 -11.81 12.89
CA SER A 46 20.31 -13.26 13.12
C SER A 46 20.33 -13.66 14.59
N SER A 47 20.67 -12.73 15.49
CA SER A 47 20.78 -12.95 16.93
C SER A 47 19.53 -12.55 17.70
N GLU A 48 18.48 -12.08 17.00
CA GLU A 48 17.25 -11.53 17.60
C GLU A 48 17.50 -10.40 18.62
N ASP A 49 18.63 -9.70 18.46
CA ASP A 49 19.05 -8.60 19.31
C ASP A 49 18.14 -7.39 19.05
N MET A 50 17.38 -6.97 20.05
CA MET A 50 16.39 -5.89 19.88
C MET A 50 17.03 -4.55 19.52
N VAL A 51 18.24 -4.27 20.01
CA VAL A 51 18.91 -2.98 19.78
C VAL A 51 19.47 -2.94 18.37
N LYS A 52 20.21 -3.99 17.97
CA LYS A 52 20.75 -4.08 16.61
C LYS A 52 19.65 -4.20 15.57
N GLY A 53 18.57 -4.92 15.88
CA GLY A 53 17.42 -5.07 15.00
C GLY A 53 16.70 -3.75 14.77
N ALA A 54 16.54 -2.94 15.83
CA ALA A 54 15.97 -1.60 15.70
C ALA A 54 16.86 -0.70 14.84
N GLN A 55 18.18 -0.68 15.07
CA GLN A 55 19.12 0.08 14.26
C GLN A 55 19.09 -0.31 12.77
N GLU A 56 19.00 -1.61 12.49
CA GLU A 56 18.92 -2.09 11.10
C GLU A 56 17.61 -1.68 10.43
N LEU A 57 16.48 -1.82 11.13
CA LEU A 57 15.18 -1.38 10.62
C LEU A 57 15.15 0.13 10.40
N GLU A 58 15.65 0.92 11.35
CA GLU A 58 15.71 2.37 11.28
C GLU A 58 16.54 2.85 10.10
N LYS A 59 17.66 2.19 9.83
CA LYS A 59 18.50 2.45 8.66
C LYS A 59 17.74 2.20 7.36
N GLU A 60 17.05 1.08 7.23
CA GLU A 60 16.28 0.78 6.02
C GLU A 60 15.09 1.74 5.85
N LEU A 61 14.33 2.03 6.92
CA LEU A 61 13.24 3.00 6.89
C LEU A 61 13.76 4.38 6.44
N THR A 62 14.86 4.86 7.04
CA THR A 62 15.46 6.15 6.66
C THR A 62 15.91 6.15 5.19
N ASN A 63 16.51 5.06 4.71
CA ASN A 63 16.94 4.94 3.31
C ASN A 63 15.77 4.99 2.30
N HIS A 64 14.65 4.36 2.64
CA HIS A 64 13.49 4.30 1.74
C HIS A 64 12.63 5.56 1.84
N TYR A 65 12.30 6.00 3.04
CA TYR A 65 11.51 7.22 3.27
C TYR A 65 12.30 8.50 2.97
N GLY A 66 13.64 8.47 3.03
CA GLY A 66 14.50 9.58 2.61
C GLY A 66 14.37 9.95 1.14
N LYS A 67 13.79 9.06 0.31
CA LYS A 67 13.45 9.36 -1.09
C LYS A 67 12.15 10.14 -1.26
N ARG A 68 11.31 10.19 -0.22
CA ARG A 68 10.02 10.88 -0.17
C ARG A 68 10.05 12.14 0.69
N PHE A 69 10.84 12.10 1.77
CA PHE A 69 10.87 13.13 2.79
C PHE A 69 12.30 13.47 3.21
N ILE A 70 12.48 14.67 3.72
CA ILE A 70 13.72 15.06 4.38
C ILE A 70 13.65 14.52 5.82
N VAL A 71 14.16 13.30 6.01
CA VAL A 71 14.12 12.61 7.31
C VAL A 71 15.18 13.21 8.24
N GLN A 72 14.73 13.85 9.33
CA GLN A 72 15.62 14.52 10.31
C GLN A 72 15.81 13.71 11.59
N GLY A 73 15.05 12.63 11.76
CA GLY A 73 15.15 11.74 12.91
C GLY A 73 14.16 10.58 12.79
N ILE A 74 14.40 9.55 13.59
CA ILE A 74 13.58 8.35 13.64
C ILE A 74 13.50 7.85 15.08
N GLN A 75 12.32 7.40 15.50
CA GLN A 75 12.10 6.89 16.85
C GLN A 75 11.04 5.79 16.87
N ARG A 76 11.31 4.74 17.65
CA ARG A 76 10.30 3.72 17.95
C ARG A 76 9.27 4.25 18.92
N VAL A 77 8.00 4.00 18.64
CA VAL A 77 6.92 4.20 19.61
C VAL A 77 6.28 2.87 19.94
N LYS A 78 6.32 2.50 21.23
CA LYS A 78 5.69 1.28 21.75
C LYS A 78 4.26 1.50 22.25
N GLN A 79 3.86 2.76 22.47
CA GLN A 79 2.57 3.12 23.06
C GLN A 79 1.53 3.36 21.96
N ASP A 80 0.40 2.66 22.04
CA ASP A 80 -0.70 2.78 21.07
C ASP A 80 -1.63 3.98 21.34
N ASN A 81 -1.48 4.67 22.48
CA ASN A 81 -2.44 5.67 22.96
C ASN A 81 -1.92 7.11 22.95
N LEU A 82 -0.99 7.46 22.06
CA LEU A 82 -0.57 8.85 21.90
C LEU A 82 -1.58 9.62 21.04
N SER A 83 -1.95 10.81 21.49
CA SER A 83 -2.81 11.72 20.74
C SER A 83 -2.04 12.43 19.60
N PRO A 84 -2.73 13.02 18.62
CA PRO A 84 -2.09 13.86 17.60
C PRO A 84 -1.21 14.97 18.17
N ALA A 85 -1.65 15.58 19.29
CA ALA A 85 -0.89 16.63 19.97
C ALA A 85 0.41 16.11 20.60
N ASP A 86 0.40 14.91 21.17
CA ASP A 86 1.60 14.31 21.78
C ASP A 86 2.72 14.12 20.75
N TYR A 87 2.38 13.64 19.55
CA TYR A 87 3.34 13.53 18.45
C TYR A 87 3.89 14.88 18.00
N GLN A 88 3.04 15.90 17.94
CA GLN A 88 3.47 17.23 17.57
C GLN A 88 4.40 17.85 18.62
N ASN A 89 4.19 17.55 19.91
CA ASN A 89 5.05 17.98 21.02
C ASN A 89 6.41 17.28 21.03
N MET A 90 6.54 16.10 20.42
CA MET A 90 7.81 15.36 20.30
C MET A 90 8.71 15.88 19.17
N VAL A 91 8.20 16.76 18.29
CA VAL A 91 8.96 17.30 17.16
C VAL A 91 9.18 18.81 17.28
N LYS A 92 10.17 19.33 16.58
CA LYS A 92 10.43 20.78 16.54
C LYS A 92 9.42 21.48 15.63
N TYR A 93 9.25 22.79 15.80
CA TYR A 93 8.27 23.61 15.06
C TYR A 93 8.33 23.48 13.52
N HIS A 94 9.51 23.27 12.93
CA HIS A 94 9.70 23.13 11.47
C HIS A 94 9.66 21.68 10.98
N GLN A 95 9.34 20.73 11.86
CA GLN A 95 9.28 19.30 11.60
C GLN A 95 7.84 18.82 11.67
N SER A 96 7.52 17.83 10.84
CA SER A 96 6.24 17.13 10.88
C SER A 96 6.42 15.70 11.39
N PRO A 97 5.61 15.24 12.35
CA PRO A 97 5.61 13.83 12.72
C PRO A 97 5.02 13.00 11.57
N PHE A 98 5.68 11.89 11.23
CA PHE A 98 5.19 10.94 10.24
C PHE A 98 5.25 9.54 10.84
N ILE A 99 4.11 8.88 10.98
CA ILE A 99 3.99 7.62 11.70
C ILE A 99 3.88 6.46 10.70
N ILE A 100 4.63 5.40 10.95
CA ILE A 100 4.68 4.18 10.14
C ILE A 100 4.27 3.02 11.04
N GLN A 101 3.17 2.36 10.74
CA GLN A 101 2.70 1.18 11.47
C GLN A 101 2.85 -0.05 10.60
N ILE A 102 3.57 -1.07 11.11
CA ILE A 102 3.81 -2.32 10.39
C ILE A 102 3.37 -3.49 11.25
N GLU A 103 2.52 -4.36 10.69
CA GLU A 103 2.03 -5.57 11.34
C GLU A 103 2.28 -6.81 10.48
N LEU A 104 2.58 -7.93 11.12
CA LEU A 104 2.70 -9.23 10.46
C LEU A 104 1.34 -9.96 10.55
N LYS A 105 0.74 -10.28 9.39
CA LYS A 105 -0.60 -10.87 9.27
C LYS A 105 -0.56 -12.35 8.86
N GLY A 106 0.50 -13.05 9.26
CA GLY A 106 0.67 -14.49 9.00
C GLY A 106 1.51 -14.80 7.77
N GLN A 107 1.41 -16.05 7.31
CA GLN A 107 2.23 -16.61 6.24
C GLN A 107 1.35 -17.18 5.13
N GLY A 108 1.90 -17.24 3.92
CA GLY A 108 1.26 -17.82 2.76
C GLY A 108 2.27 -18.53 1.87
N GLN A 109 1.87 -18.77 0.63
CA GLN A 109 2.71 -19.38 -0.38
C GLN A 109 2.50 -18.69 -1.72
N SER A 110 3.60 -18.32 -2.38
CA SER A 110 3.60 -17.86 -3.76
C SER A 110 3.85 -19.04 -4.70
N VAL A 111 3.10 -19.09 -5.79
CA VAL A 111 3.24 -20.10 -6.84
C VAL A 111 3.85 -19.45 -8.09
N SER A 112 4.83 -20.13 -8.70
CA SER A 112 5.44 -19.70 -9.97
C SER A 112 5.41 -20.85 -10.96
N TYR A 113 5.11 -20.53 -12.22
CA TYR A 113 5.00 -21.51 -13.28
C TYR A 113 6.22 -21.40 -14.21
N TYR A 114 6.88 -22.51 -14.45
CA TYR A 114 8.01 -22.63 -15.36
C TYR A 114 7.60 -23.48 -16.55
N GLN A 115 8.03 -23.06 -17.73
CA GLN A 115 7.85 -23.82 -18.96
C GLN A 115 9.19 -23.91 -19.68
N ASN A 116 9.56 -25.11 -20.12
CA ASN A 116 10.76 -25.29 -20.93
C ASN A 116 10.48 -25.03 -22.42
N ALA A 117 11.53 -25.03 -23.25
CA ALA A 117 11.42 -24.81 -24.70
C ALA A 117 10.56 -25.84 -25.44
N PHE A 118 10.29 -27.01 -24.83
CA PHE A 118 9.43 -28.06 -25.38
C PHE A 118 8.00 -28.02 -24.82
N GLY A 119 7.66 -26.98 -24.08
CA GLY A 119 6.32 -26.77 -23.54
C GLY A 119 6.00 -27.53 -22.24
N ALA A 120 6.92 -28.33 -21.71
CA ALA A 120 6.70 -29.04 -20.44
C ALA A 120 6.67 -28.03 -19.28
N GLN A 121 5.67 -28.17 -18.42
CA GLN A 121 5.41 -27.26 -17.31
C GLN A 121 5.86 -27.85 -15.98
N SER A 122 6.30 -26.98 -15.08
CA SER A 122 6.65 -27.33 -13.70
C SER A 122 6.30 -26.17 -12.77
N THR A 123 5.93 -26.50 -11.54
CA THR A 123 5.43 -25.50 -10.58
C THR A 123 6.41 -25.36 -9.42
N GLY A 124 6.78 -24.11 -9.14
CA GLY A 124 7.57 -23.71 -7.99
C GLY A 124 6.68 -23.19 -6.87
N PHE A 125 7.03 -23.55 -5.64
CA PHE A 125 6.38 -23.05 -4.44
C PHE A 125 7.42 -22.36 -3.55
N ALA A 126 7.13 -21.12 -3.13
CA ALA A 126 7.95 -20.38 -2.18
C ALA A 126 7.09 -19.83 -1.04
N PRO A 127 7.57 -19.88 0.22
CA PRO A 127 6.86 -19.29 1.34
C PRO A 127 6.76 -17.76 1.19
N SER A 128 5.62 -17.21 1.60
CA SER A 128 5.39 -15.76 1.65
C SER A 128 5.04 -15.31 3.07
N THR A 129 5.29 -14.03 3.36
CA THR A 129 4.86 -13.40 4.62
C THR A 129 3.91 -12.25 4.30
N ASN A 130 2.79 -12.21 5.01
CA ASN A 130 1.78 -11.18 4.87
C ASN A 130 2.11 -10.01 5.81
N VAL A 131 2.21 -8.82 5.26
CA VAL A 131 2.57 -7.60 5.98
C VAL A 131 1.50 -6.54 5.73
N HIS A 132 1.08 -5.87 6.79
CA HIS A 132 0.15 -4.75 6.74
C HIS A 132 0.89 -3.48 7.11
N LEU A 133 0.82 -2.48 6.23
CA LEU A 133 1.47 -1.18 6.40
C LEU A 133 0.42 -0.08 6.39
N ILE A 134 0.48 0.79 7.38
CA ILE A 134 -0.33 2.00 7.47
C ILE A 134 0.60 3.19 7.69
N GLU A 135 0.42 4.23 6.90
CA GLU A 135 1.11 5.51 7.07
C GLU A 135 0.13 6.53 7.67
N ILE A 136 0.56 7.26 8.69
CA ILE A 136 -0.31 8.11 9.49
C ILE A 136 0.33 9.48 9.71
N ILE A 137 -0.46 10.53 9.59
CA ILE A 137 -0.07 11.91 9.89
C ILE A 137 -1.06 12.47 10.91
N PRO A 138 -0.60 12.90 12.09
CA PRO A 138 -1.45 13.58 13.06
C PRO A 138 -1.77 15.00 12.58
N ASN A 139 -2.99 15.44 12.82
CA ASN A 139 -3.40 16.83 12.65
C ASN A 139 -3.94 17.36 13.98
N THR A 140 -3.27 18.38 14.50
CA THR A 140 -3.60 19.02 15.78
C THR A 140 -4.84 19.91 15.72
N ASN A 141 -5.15 20.51 14.57
CA ASN A 141 -6.30 21.41 14.42
C ASN A 141 -7.62 20.65 14.57
N ASP A 142 -7.69 19.46 13.95
CA ASP A 142 -8.89 18.63 13.95
C ASP A 142 -8.84 17.55 15.05
N ASN A 143 -7.71 17.46 15.78
CA ASN A 143 -7.37 16.39 16.71
C ASN A 143 -7.63 14.98 16.14
N ARG A 144 -7.21 14.76 14.89
CA ARG A 144 -7.45 13.52 14.14
C ARG A 144 -6.16 12.97 13.53
N PHE A 145 -6.13 11.66 13.33
CA PHE A 145 -5.11 11.00 12.53
C PHE A 145 -5.64 10.83 11.11
N TYR A 146 -4.87 11.33 10.14
CA TYR A 146 -5.10 11.04 8.73
C TYR A 146 -4.19 9.92 8.30
N GLN A 147 -4.78 8.85 7.78
CA GLN A 147 -4.04 7.64 7.46
C GLN A 147 -4.26 7.19 6.02
N TYR A 148 -3.23 6.51 5.50
CA TYR A 148 -3.31 5.77 4.26
C TYR A 148 -2.95 4.31 4.54
N ASP A 149 -3.91 3.43 4.30
CA ASP A 149 -3.80 1.99 4.52
C ASP A 149 -3.46 1.29 3.19
N TYR A 150 -2.33 0.59 3.14
CA TYR A 150 -1.90 -0.18 1.96
C TYR A 150 -2.53 -1.58 1.91
N GLY A 151 -3.32 -1.94 2.92
CA GLY A 151 -3.90 -3.26 3.12
C GLY A 151 -2.84 -4.31 3.47
N VAL A 152 -3.28 -5.56 3.49
CA VAL A 152 -2.40 -6.71 3.73
C VAL A 152 -1.79 -7.15 2.40
N GLN A 153 -0.47 -7.08 2.31
CA GLN A 153 0.30 -7.45 1.12
C GLN A 153 1.17 -8.68 1.40
N SER A 154 1.25 -9.61 0.44
CA SER A 154 2.02 -10.86 0.58
C SER A 154 3.33 -10.76 -0.20
N TYR A 155 4.45 -10.93 0.50
CA TYR A 155 5.79 -10.85 -0.09
C TYR A 155 6.51 -12.18 -0.03
N SER A 156 7.16 -12.56 -1.14
CA SER A 156 7.93 -13.80 -1.28
C SER A 156 9.24 -13.50 -2.00
N ALA A 157 10.30 -14.26 -1.66
CA ALA A 157 11.55 -14.25 -2.40
C ALA A 157 11.43 -14.95 -3.77
N GLY A 158 10.31 -15.65 -4.01
CA GLY A 158 10.04 -16.38 -5.23
C GLY A 158 10.82 -17.69 -5.34
N THR A 159 10.72 -18.29 -6.52
CA THR A 159 11.47 -19.50 -6.88
C THR A 159 12.43 -19.21 -8.03
N PHE A 160 13.38 -20.10 -8.26
CA PHE A 160 14.22 -20.13 -9.46
C PHE A 160 14.41 -21.58 -9.91
N ALA A 161 14.63 -21.79 -11.19
CA ALA A 161 14.85 -23.11 -11.77
C ALA A 161 16.34 -23.32 -12.10
N ILE A 162 16.87 -24.50 -11.76
CA ILE A 162 18.19 -24.97 -12.23
C ILE A 162 17.98 -26.36 -12.83
N GLY A 163 18.22 -26.49 -14.13
CA GLY A 163 17.97 -27.73 -14.87
C GLY A 163 16.48 -28.07 -14.87
N ARG A 164 16.12 -29.23 -14.31
CA ARG A 164 14.72 -29.71 -14.22
C ARG A 164 14.08 -29.43 -12.87
N ASP A 165 14.84 -28.91 -11.90
CA ASP A 165 14.39 -28.72 -10.53
C ASP A 165 14.11 -27.24 -10.24
N ILE A 166 13.14 -26.99 -9.35
CA ILE A 166 12.72 -25.66 -8.93
C ILE A 166 12.98 -25.50 -7.43
N TYR A 167 13.64 -24.40 -7.08
CA TYR A 167 14.05 -24.11 -5.71
C TYR A 167 13.44 -22.79 -5.24
N ALA A 168 13.00 -22.73 -3.98
CA ALA A 168 12.66 -21.48 -3.33
C ALA A 168 13.94 -20.66 -3.07
N ALA A 169 13.93 -19.38 -3.44
CA ALA A 169 15.06 -18.48 -3.27
C ALA A 169 15.45 -18.26 -1.79
N GLN A 170 14.47 -18.34 -0.91
CA GLN A 170 14.68 -18.25 0.53
C GLN A 170 13.71 -19.18 1.27
N LYS A 171 14.27 -20.07 2.10
CA LYS A 171 13.51 -21.01 2.93
C LYS A 171 13.53 -20.63 4.42
N ASP A 172 14.48 -19.81 4.85
CA ASP A 172 14.61 -19.35 6.22
C ASP A 172 13.43 -18.41 6.58
N PRO A 173 12.55 -18.80 7.53
CA PRO A 173 11.38 -18.00 7.90
C PRO A 173 11.72 -16.60 8.39
N ARG A 174 12.83 -16.43 9.14
CA ARG A 174 13.26 -15.12 9.65
C ARG A 174 13.68 -14.22 8.49
N LYS A 175 14.50 -14.72 7.56
CA LYS A 175 14.93 -13.94 6.39
C LYS A 175 13.75 -13.60 5.49
N ASN A 176 12.76 -14.51 5.37
CA ASN A 176 11.53 -14.24 4.64
C ASN A 176 10.73 -13.09 5.26
N ALA A 177 10.51 -13.12 6.57
CA ALA A 177 9.82 -12.02 7.27
C ALA A 177 10.56 -10.69 7.11
N LYS A 178 11.89 -10.67 7.32
CA LYS A 178 12.74 -9.49 7.11
C LYS A 178 12.60 -8.91 5.71
N ASN A 179 12.74 -9.75 4.69
CA ASN A 179 12.65 -9.33 3.29
C ASN A 179 11.24 -8.87 2.92
N ALA A 180 10.20 -9.49 3.51
CA ALA A 180 8.81 -9.09 3.31
C ALA A 180 8.52 -7.70 3.87
N ILE A 181 8.95 -7.43 5.11
CA ILE A 181 8.84 -6.10 5.72
C ILE A 181 9.53 -5.06 4.84
N ARG A 182 10.74 -5.38 4.36
CA ARG A 182 11.51 -4.50 3.46
C ARG A 182 10.80 -4.27 2.12
N GLY A 183 10.24 -5.32 1.52
CA GLY A 183 9.43 -5.21 0.31
C GLY A 183 8.24 -4.28 0.52
N CYS A 184 7.56 -4.40 1.66
CA CYS A 184 6.38 -3.62 2.00
C CYS A 184 6.64 -2.11 2.02
N PHE A 185 7.58 -1.64 2.85
CA PHE A 185 7.86 -0.20 2.89
C PHE A 185 8.62 0.28 1.64
N ARG A 186 9.35 -0.60 0.93
CA ARG A 186 9.97 -0.24 -0.35
C ARG A 186 8.90 0.12 -1.37
N ASP A 187 7.89 -0.73 -1.53
CA ASP A 187 6.84 -0.55 -2.52
C ASP A 187 5.98 0.67 -2.17
N ALA A 188 5.67 0.89 -0.89
CA ALA A 188 5.05 2.13 -0.42
C ALA A 188 5.90 3.38 -0.71
N CYS A 189 7.22 3.24 -0.77
CA CYS A 189 8.13 4.35 -1.09
C CYS A 189 8.39 4.56 -2.58
N ILE A 190 7.73 3.83 -3.48
CA ILE A 190 7.83 4.01 -4.93
C ILE A 190 6.67 4.88 -5.41
N PHE A 191 6.97 5.87 -6.26
CA PHE A 191 5.96 6.67 -6.95
C PHE A 191 5.48 5.91 -8.18
N ASP A 192 4.16 5.80 -8.36
CA ASP A 192 3.58 5.17 -9.54
C ASP A 192 3.60 6.14 -10.74
N GLY A 193 4.72 6.13 -11.47
CA GLY A 193 4.89 6.90 -12.70
C GLY A 193 4.08 6.38 -13.90
N SER A 194 3.37 5.25 -13.77
CA SER A 194 2.53 4.72 -14.85
C SER A 194 1.19 5.47 -14.97
N ILE A 195 0.78 6.18 -13.91
CA ILE A 195 -0.45 6.97 -13.90
C ILE A 195 -0.28 8.22 -14.76
N ASN A 196 -0.98 8.25 -15.89
CA ASN A 196 -0.94 9.38 -16.79
C ASN A 196 -1.77 10.56 -16.26
N LYS A 197 -1.08 11.63 -15.84
CA LYS A 197 -1.67 12.89 -15.37
C LYS A 197 -2.75 13.48 -16.31
N TYR A 198 -2.55 13.37 -17.62
CA TYR A 198 -3.44 13.98 -18.63
C TYR A 198 -4.65 13.11 -18.97
N ALA A 199 -4.53 11.79 -18.81
CA ALA A 199 -5.62 10.85 -19.08
C ALA A 199 -6.45 10.55 -17.83
N ASN A 200 -5.83 10.55 -16.65
CA ASN A 200 -6.50 10.26 -15.38
C ASN A 200 -5.95 11.17 -14.27
N GLN A 201 -6.37 12.43 -14.31
CA GLN A 201 -5.94 13.44 -13.34
C GLN A 201 -6.31 13.06 -11.90
N ALA A 202 -7.50 12.49 -11.67
CA ALA A 202 -7.95 12.12 -10.33
C ALA A 202 -7.08 11.02 -9.69
N ALA A 203 -6.68 9.99 -10.46
CA ALA A 203 -5.76 8.97 -9.97
C ALA A 203 -4.36 9.55 -9.70
N TYR A 204 -3.89 10.43 -10.57
CA TYR A 204 -2.60 11.08 -10.43
C TYR A 204 -2.52 11.97 -9.17
N GLU A 205 -3.57 12.75 -8.90
CA GLU A 205 -3.68 13.56 -7.68
C GLU A 205 -3.72 12.70 -6.41
N LYS A 206 -4.42 11.56 -6.46
CA LYS A 206 -4.40 10.60 -5.33
C LYS A 206 -3.00 10.08 -5.08
N GLU A 207 -2.29 9.70 -6.13
CA GLU A 207 -0.92 9.18 -6.03
C GLU A 207 0.08 10.25 -5.54
N ILE A 208 -0.01 11.49 -6.02
CA ILE A 208 0.78 12.60 -5.48
C ILE A 208 0.50 12.79 -3.98
N ASN A 209 -0.77 12.84 -3.59
CA ASN A 209 -1.14 13.02 -2.20
C ASN A 209 -0.66 11.88 -1.32
N ARG A 210 -0.72 10.63 -1.80
CA ARG A 210 -0.15 9.46 -1.10
C ARG A 210 1.36 9.59 -0.96
N PHE A 211 2.07 9.79 -2.07
CA PHE A 211 3.53 9.82 -2.11
C PHE A 211 4.10 10.96 -1.27
N THR A 212 3.52 12.16 -1.34
CA THR A 212 3.95 13.34 -0.58
C THR A 212 3.44 13.37 0.86
N GLY A 213 2.70 12.36 1.33
CA GLY A 213 2.13 12.34 2.68
C GLY A 213 1.15 13.48 2.91
N ASN A 214 0.22 13.71 1.99
CA ASN A 214 -0.92 14.61 2.14
C ASN A 214 -2.20 13.78 2.27
N PHE A 215 -2.37 13.11 3.42
CA PHE A 215 -3.44 12.14 3.60
C PHE A 215 -4.81 12.77 3.90
N LYS A 216 -4.87 14.02 4.39
CA LYS A 216 -6.13 14.72 4.69
C LYS A 216 -7.14 14.70 3.53
N PRO A 217 -6.80 15.16 2.31
CA PRO A 217 -7.74 15.09 1.18
C PRO A 217 -8.13 13.65 0.81
N LEU A 218 -7.23 12.67 1.00
CA LEU A 218 -7.53 11.27 0.72
C LEU A 218 -8.56 10.71 1.70
N SER A 219 -8.34 10.91 3.00
CA SER A 219 -9.26 10.44 4.03
C SER A 219 -10.63 11.10 3.92
N LEU A 220 -10.68 12.42 3.68
CA LEU A 220 -11.94 13.14 3.47
C LEU A 220 -12.68 12.66 2.21
N GLY A 221 -11.95 12.35 1.14
CA GLY A 221 -12.53 11.76 -0.06
C GLY A 221 -13.16 10.38 0.22
N ILE A 222 -12.48 9.54 0.99
CA ILE A 222 -12.98 8.22 1.40
C ILE A 222 -14.23 8.37 2.29
N GLU A 223 -14.19 9.27 3.28
CA GLU A 223 -15.34 9.54 4.15
C GLU A 223 -16.56 10.03 3.37
N LYS A 224 -16.34 10.92 2.40
CA LYS A 224 -17.41 11.42 1.52
C LYS A 224 -18.02 10.29 0.70
N THR A 225 -17.22 9.47 0.02
CA THR A 225 -17.72 8.33 -0.76
C THR A 225 -18.44 7.32 0.12
N LYS A 226 -17.95 7.08 1.35
CA LYS A 226 -18.61 6.19 2.32
C LYS A 226 -19.97 6.74 2.76
N THR A 227 -20.05 8.06 2.99
CA THR A 227 -21.31 8.73 3.35
C THR A 227 -22.31 8.63 2.20
N GLU A 228 -21.91 8.99 0.97
CA GLU A 228 -22.76 8.87 -0.22
C GLU A 228 -23.25 7.42 -0.46
N THR A 229 -22.36 6.44 -0.23
CA THR A 229 -22.70 5.01 -0.31
C THR A 229 -23.73 4.61 0.75
N ASN A 230 -23.54 5.04 1.99
CA ASN A 230 -24.46 4.74 3.07
C ASN A 230 -25.82 5.41 2.86
N ASP A 231 -25.84 6.67 2.44
CA ASP A 231 -27.06 7.42 2.13
C ASP A 231 -27.87 6.71 1.04
N LYS A 232 -27.19 6.20 0.00
CA LYS A 232 -27.83 5.42 -1.08
C LYS A 232 -28.44 4.12 -0.56
N ILE A 233 -27.73 3.39 0.29
CA ILE A 233 -28.25 2.17 0.93
C ILE A 233 -29.46 2.52 1.81
N GLU A 234 -29.39 3.58 2.60
CA GLU A 234 -30.48 4.01 3.48
C GLU A 234 -31.74 4.45 2.73
N LYS A 235 -31.59 5.20 1.63
CA LYS A 235 -32.70 5.56 0.74
C LYS A 235 -33.38 4.31 0.15
N PHE A 236 -32.59 3.33 -0.30
CA PHE A 236 -33.14 2.08 -0.81
C PHE A 236 -33.87 1.28 0.28
N MET A 237 -33.28 1.17 1.48
CA MET A 237 -33.91 0.50 2.62
C MET A 237 -35.24 1.18 3.02
N THR A 238 -35.27 2.51 2.99
CA THR A 238 -36.49 3.30 3.26
C THR A 238 -37.56 3.01 2.21
N TRP A 239 -37.19 2.98 0.94
CA TRP A 239 -38.10 2.65 -0.16
C TRP A 239 -38.65 1.21 -0.06
N CYS A 240 -37.82 0.23 0.33
CA CYS A 240 -38.26 -1.14 0.56
C CYS A 240 -39.23 -1.26 1.76
N ASN A 241 -39.00 -0.48 2.82
CA ASN A 241 -39.84 -0.52 4.02
C ASN A 241 -41.17 0.23 3.87
N ALA A 242 -41.29 1.13 2.90
CA ALA A 242 -42.50 1.88 2.63
C ALA A 242 -43.69 1.02 2.12
N ASP A 243 -43.42 -0.19 1.61
CA ASP A 243 -44.44 -1.07 1.01
C ASP A 243 -44.14 -2.54 1.36
N SER A 244 -45.13 -3.25 1.91
CA SER A 244 -44.98 -4.66 2.30
C SER A 244 -44.57 -5.57 1.15
N SER A 245 -44.93 -5.25 -0.09
CA SER A 245 -44.55 -6.02 -1.29
C SER A 245 -43.06 -5.92 -1.62
N ARG A 246 -42.36 -4.87 -1.14
CA ARG A 246 -40.95 -4.59 -1.46
C ARG A 246 -39.99 -5.06 -0.38
N LYS A 247 -40.50 -5.46 0.79
CA LYS A 247 -39.68 -5.97 1.90
C LYS A 247 -38.84 -7.19 1.52
N ALA A 248 -39.30 -8.00 0.55
CA ALA A 248 -38.54 -9.14 0.05
C ALA A 248 -37.17 -8.74 -0.54
N TYR A 249 -37.01 -7.51 -1.03
CA TYR A 249 -35.74 -7.01 -1.57
C TYR A 249 -34.71 -6.64 -0.50
N LEU A 250 -35.09 -6.57 0.78
CA LEU A 250 -34.14 -6.36 1.88
C LEU A 250 -33.35 -7.62 2.20
N VAL A 251 -33.94 -8.80 2.02
CA VAL A 251 -33.30 -10.08 2.40
C VAL A 251 -31.95 -10.27 1.69
N PRO A 252 -31.84 -10.09 0.35
CA PRO A 252 -30.55 -10.20 -0.33
C PRO A 252 -29.60 -9.05 0.05
N LEU A 253 -30.13 -7.84 0.25
CA LEU A 253 -29.34 -6.67 0.63
C LEU A 253 -28.64 -6.86 1.99
N GLU A 254 -29.33 -7.46 2.96
CA GLU A 254 -28.81 -7.75 4.30
C GLU A 254 -27.80 -8.91 4.31
N MET A 255 -27.91 -9.85 3.35
CA MET A 255 -26.94 -10.94 3.18
C MET A 255 -25.57 -10.47 2.71
N TYR A 256 -25.48 -9.31 2.06
CA TYR A 256 -24.19 -8.75 1.64
C TYR A 256 -23.48 -8.07 2.82
N SER A 257 -22.29 -8.52 3.17
CA SER A 257 -21.45 -7.87 4.20
C SER A 257 -20.67 -6.67 3.66
N ASP A 258 -20.41 -6.62 2.35
CA ASP A 258 -19.68 -5.54 1.68
C ASP A 258 -20.65 -4.50 1.12
N SER A 259 -20.44 -3.22 1.48
CA SER A 259 -21.21 -2.08 0.97
C SER A 259 -21.15 -1.97 -0.56
N ASN A 260 -20.06 -2.36 -1.21
CA ASN A 260 -19.97 -2.32 -2.68
C ASN A 260 -20.94 -3.32 -3.33
N LEU A 261 -21.08 -4.52 -2.76
CA LEU A 261 -22.04 -5.51 -3.25
C LEU A 261 -23.49 -5.01 -3.06
N LYS A 262 -23.77 -4.33 -1.95
CA LYS A 262 -25.06 -3.67 -1.72
C LYS A 262 -25.35 -2.62 -2.79
N ILE A 263 -24.37 -1.78 -3.15
CA ILE A 263 -24.53 -0.78 -4.21
C ILE A 263 -24.77 -1.43 -5.57
N ILE A 264 -24.00 -2.45 -5.94
CA ILE A 264 -24.20 -3.16 -7.21
C ILE A 264 -25.62 -3.74 -7.28
N TYR A 265 -26.11 -4.32 -6.19
CA TYR A 265 -27.47 -4.81 -6.08
C TYR A 265 -28.48 -3.68 -6.30
N ILE A 266 -28.35 -2.55 -5.60
CA ILE A 266 -29.24 -1.39 -5.75
C ILE A 266 -29.21 -0.84 -7.19
N ASP A 267 -28.03 -0.73 -7.80
CA ASP A 267 -27.86 -0.25 -9.17
C ASP A 267 -28.54 -1.15 -10.20
N GLN A 268 -28.66 -2.46 -9.94
CA GLN A 268 -29.45 -3.35 -10.79
C GLN A 268 -30.94 -2.96 -10.74
N PHE A 269 -31.49 -2.65 -9.57
CA PHE A 269 -32.89 -2.21 -9.45
C PHE A 269 -33.13 -0.87 -10.14
N ILE A 270 -32.16 0.04 -10.09
CA ILE A 270 -32.22 1.30 -10.84
C ILE A 270 -32.21 1.03 -12.34
N LYS A 271 -31.30 0.17 -12.83
CA LYS A 271 -31.21 -0.20 -14.25
C LYS A 271 -32.46 -0.91 -14.76
N MET A 272 -33.09 -1.73 -13.92
CA MET A 272 -34.35 -2.39 -14.25
C MET A 272 -35.57 -1.44 -14.17
N GLY A 273 -35.38 -0.20 -13.71
CA GLY A 273 -36.44 0.79 -13.55
C GLY A 273 -37.40 0.51 -12.39
N VAL A 274 -37.09 -0.47 -11.55
CA VAL A 274 -37.90 -0.89 -10.40
C VAL A 274 -37.75 0.08 -9.23
N TYR A 275 -36.55 0.64 -9.07
CA TYR A 275 -36.22 1.66 -8.06
C TYR A 275 -35.74 2.94 -8.74
N LYS A 276 -36.12 4.10 -8.19
CA LYS A 276 -35.62 5.42 -8.58
C LYS A 276 -35.29 6.20 -7.32
N GLU A 277 -34.13 6.85 -7.31
CA GLU A 277 -33.63 7.70 -6.22
C GLU A 277 -34.38 9.03 -6.11
#